data_AF-A0A1M7YAL6-F1
#
_entry.id   AF-A0A1M7YAL6-F1
#
_cell.length_a   1.000
_cell.length_b   1.000
_cell.length_c   1.000
_cell.angle_alpha   90.00
_cell.angle_beta   90.00
_cell.angle_gamma   90.00
#
_symmetry.space_group_name_H-M   'P 1'
#
loop_
_entity.id
_entity.type
_entity.pdbx_description
1 polymer ?
#
loop_
_entity_poly.entity_id
_entity_poly.type
_entity_poly.pdbx_seq_one_letter_code
_entity_poly.pdbx_strand_id
1 'polypeptide(L)' 'MELLNNQSALILEEDEHGEISVNVASGNQESITSMICEAIARKLMSDEQFQTEIMDMLDDEEEESE' A
#
# COMPACT_ATOMS: atom_id res chain seq x y z
N MET A 1 2.62 7.10 -14.49
CA MET A 1 3.32 5.87 -14.92
C MET A 1 2.31 5.01 -15.68
N GLU A 2 2.70 4.37 -16.78
CA GLU A 2 1.81 3.45 -17.49
C GLU A 2 2.19 2.01 -17.09
N LEU A 3 1.24 1.27 -16.50
CA LEU A 3 1.44 -0.10 -16.03
C LEU A 3 1.15 -1.11 -17.14
N LEU A 4 1.94 -2.17 -17.24
CA LEU A 4 1.66 -3.29 -18.14
C LEU A 4 0.45 -4.12 -17.64
N ASN A 5 -0.15 -4.91 -18.52
CA ASN A 5 -1.34 -5.74 -18.21
C ASN A 5 -1.13 -6.75 -17.07
N ASN A 6 0.11 -7.12 -16.77
CA ASN A 6 0.48 -8.04 -15.69
C ASN A 6 1.04 -7.31 -14.45
N GLN A 7 0.88 -5.99 -14.39
CA GLN A 7 1.38 -5.16 -13.31
C GLN A 7 0.22 -4.46 -12.61
N SER A 8 0.33 -4.43 -11.29
CA SER A 8 -0.52 -3.65 -10.40
C SER A 8 0.36 -2.99 -9.35
N ALA A 9 -0.04 -1.83 -8.88
CA ALA A 9 0.66 -1.06 -7.87
C ALA A 9 -0.33 -0.59 -6.80
N LEU A 10 0.11 -0.65 -5.55
CA LEU A 10 -0.49 0.09 -4.45
C LEU A 10 0.15 1.48 -4.45
N ILE A 11 -0.67 2.53 -4.52
CA ILE A 11 -0.23 3.92 -4.52
C ILE A 11 -0.68 4.51 -3.20
N LEU A 12 0.27 4.92 -2.35
CA LEU A 12 0.00 5.69 -1.16
C LEU A 12 0.27 7.16 -1.48
N GLU A 13 -0.67 8.02 -1.13
CA GLU A 13 -0.52 9.47 -1.25
C GLU A 13 -0.79 10.08 0.12
N GLU A 14 0.16 10.89 0.59
CA GLU A 14 0.02 11.70 1.79
C GLU A 14 -0.38 13.12 1.37
N ASP A 15 -1.44 13.66 1.99
CA ASP A 15 -1.88 15.02 1.73
C ASP A 15 -1.11 16.05 2.59
N GLU A 16 -1.49 17.33 2.48
CA GLU A 16 -0.84 18.41 3.23
C GLU A 16 -1.07 18.37 4.75
N HIS A 17 -1.99 17.53 5.23
CA HIS A 17 -2.30 17.31 6.64
C HIS A 17 -1.68 16.03 7.19
N GLY A 18 -0.96 15.27 6.36
CA GLY A 18 -0.41 13.97 6.71
C GLY A 18 -1.44 12.84 6.66
N GLU A 19 -2.61 13.05 6.05
CA GLU A 19 -3.59 11.99 5.84
C GLU A 19 -3.16 11.10 4.67
N ILE A 20 -3.10 9.79 4.93
CA ILE A 20 -2.72 8.79 3.93
C ILE A 20 -3.97 8.29 3.21
N SER A 21 -3.96 8.40 1.88
CA SER A 21 -4.91 7.75 0.99
C SER A 21 -4.24 6.58 0.26
N VAL A 22 -5.01 5.53 0.00
CA VAL A 22 -4.51 4.30 -0.64
C VAL A 22 -5.31 4.03 -1.89
N ASN A 23 -4.62 3.95 -3.03
CA ASN A 23 -5.20 3.68 -4.34
C ASN A 23 -4.57 2.44 -4.97
N VAL A 24 -5.32 1.76 -5.84
CA VAL A 24 -4.80 0.65 -6.64
C VAL A 24 -4.78 1.06 -8.10
N ALA A 25 -3.60 1.04 -8.70
CA ALA A 25 -3.43 1.17 -10.14
C ALA A 25 -3.15 -0.21 -10.73
N SER A 26 -3.78 -0.55 -11.85
CA SER A 26 -3.50 -1.79 -12.56
C SER A 26 -3.67 -1.64 -14.05
N GLY A 27 -2.81 -2.30 -14.83
CA GLY A 27 -3.01 -2.45 -16.27
C GLY A 27 -4.15 -3.42 -16.62
N ASN A 28 -4.57 -4.28 -15.67
CA ASN A 28 -5.73 -5.15 -15.80
C ASN A 28 -6.41 -5.38 -14.44
N GLN A 29 -7.59 -4.78 -14.25
CA GLN A 29 -8.33 -4.84 -12.98
C GLN A 29 -8.81 -6.25 -12.58
N GLU A 30 -8.96 -7.16 -13.55
CA GLU A 30 -9.39 -8.55 -13.28
C GLU A 30 -8.19 -9.48 -12.99
N SER A 31 -6.97 -8.95 -13.05
CA SER A 31 -5.76 -9.74 -12.76
C SER A 31 -5.66 -10.10 -11.28
N ILE A 32 -5.01 -11.23 -11.00
CA ILE A 32 -4.70 -11.63 -9.62
C ILE A 32 -3.86 -10.59 -8.88
N THR A 33 -2.95 -9.90 -9.58
CA THR A 33 -2.14 -8.82 -8.98
C THR A 33 -3.00 -7.64 -8.57
N SER A 34 -4.03 -7.29 -9.35
CA SER A 34 -5.01 -6.26 -8.97
C SER A 34 -5.81 -6.67 -7.73
N MET A 35 -6.32 -7.90 -7.72
CA MET A 35 -7.07 -8.43 -6.57
C MET A 35 -6.23 -8.49 -5.29
N ILE A 36 -4.94 -8.83 -5.40
CA ILE A 36 -4.01 -8.82 -4.26
C ILE A 36 -3.79 -7.37 -3.78
N CYS A 37 -3.52 -6.41 -4.67
CA CYS A 37 -3.38 -5.01 -4.29
C CYS A 37 -4.64 -4.46 -3.63
N GLU A 38 -5.84 -4.80 -4.12
CA GLU A 38 -7.10 -4.43 -3.49
C GLU A 38 -7.27 -5.04 -2.09
N ALA A 39 -6.93 -6.31 -1.92
CA ALA A 39 -7.03 -6.97 -0.62
C ALA A 39 -6.09 -6.31 0.40
N ILE A 40 -4.86 -5.99 -0.01
CA ILE A 40 -3.89 -5.27 0.81
C ILE A 40 -4.40 -3.85 1.14
N ALA A 41 -4.89 -3.10 0.14
CA ALA A 41 -5.44 -1.76 0.36
C ALA A 41 -6.58 -1.77 1.39
N ARG A 42 -7.52 -2.72 1.25
CA ARG A 42 -8.63 -2.86 2.21
C ARG A 42 -8.11 -3.20 3.60
N LYS A 43 -7.19 -4.15 3.71
CA LYS A 43 -6.60 -4.54 5.00
C LYS A 43 -5.90 -3.34 5.66
N LEU A 44 -5.08 -2.62 4.90
CA LEU A 44 -4.40 -1.41 5.34
C LEU A 44 -5.37 -0.33 5.83
N MET A 45 -6.51 -0.13 5.17
CA MET A 45 -7.47 0.92 5.57
C MET A 45 -8.40 0.53 6.71
N SER A 46 -8.65 -0.76 6.94
CA SER A 46 -9.67 -1.22 7.89
C SER A 46 -9.15 -1.95 9.12
N ASP A 47 -7.86 -2.28 9.17
CA ASP A 47 -7.27 -3.07 10.24
C ASP A 47 -6.17 -2.27 10.94
N GLU A 48 -6.52 -1.71 12.11
CA GLU A 48 -5.60 -0.96 12.96
C GLU A 48 -4.41 -1.80 13.42
N GLN A 49 -4.58 -3.11 13.66
CA GLN A 49 -3.47 -3.96 14.06
C GLN A 49 -2.45 -4.08 12.93
N PHE A 50 -2.93 -4.30 11.70
CA PHE A 50 -2.05 -4.37 10.53
C PHE A 50 -1.34 -3.04 10.24
N GLN A 51 -2.00 -1.90 10.48
CA GLN A 51 -1.36 -0.58 10.39
C GLN A 51 -0.24 -0.44 11.43
N THR A 52 -0.50 -0.79 12.69
CA THR A 52 0.50 -0.73 13.76
C THR A 52 1.69 -1.63 13.45
N GLU A 53 1.46 -2.87 13.00
CA GLU A 53 2.54 -3.79 12.61
C GLU A 53 3.42 -3.21 11.51
N ILE A 54 2.84 -2.49 10.53
CA ILE A 54 3.61 -1.80 9.48
C ILE A 54 4.43 -0.64 10.07
N MET A 55 3.84 0.17 10.96
CA MET A 55 4.57 1.29 11.58
C MET A 55 5.73 0.79 12.45
N ASP A 56 5.50 -0.26 13.25
CA ASP A 56 6.53 -0.89 14.05
C ASP A 56 7.69 -1.40 13.17
N MET A 57 7.39 -1.99 12.01
CA MET A 57 8.42 -2.44 11.05
C MET A 57 9.22 -1.28 10.46
N LEU A 58 8.61 -0.11 10.27
CA LEU A 58 9.31 1.08 9.74
C LEU A 58 10.21 1.70 10.80
N ASP A 59 9.75 1.75 12.06
CA ASP A 59 10.53 2.26 13.19
C ASP A 59 11.76 1.38 13.47
N ASP A 60 11.63 0.06 13.36
CA ASP A 60 12.74 -0.89 13.52
C ASP A 60 13.83 -0.74 12.41
N GLU A 61 13.46 -0.32 11.20
CA GLU A 61 14.41 -0.07 10.11
C GLU A 61 15.24 1.22 10.31
N GLU A 62 14.74 2.19 11.08
CA GLU A 62 15.47 3.42 11.41
C GLU A 62 16.60 3.17 12.43
N GLU A 63 16.44 2.22 13.37
CA GLU A 63 17.47 1.88 14.36
C GLU A 63 18.65 1.05 13.80
N GLU A 64 18.45 0.28 12.72
CA GLU A 64 19.53 -0.47 12.05
C GLU A 64 20.37 0.38 11.08
N SER A 65 19.96 1.64 10.86
CA SER A 65 20.56 2.57 9.90
C SER A 65 21.57 3.56 10.52
N GLU A 66 21.81 3.51 11.83
CA GLU A 66 22.75 4.39 12.59
C GLU A 66 24.08 3.72 12.99
#